data_AF-A0A2W1B874-F1
#
_entry.id   AF-A0A2W1B874-F1
#
_cell.length_a   1.000
_cell.length_b   1.000
_cell.length_c   1.000
_cell.angle_alpha   90.00
_cell.angle_beta   90.00
_cell.angle_gamma   90.00
#
_symmetry.space_group_name_H-M   'P 1'
#
loop_
_entity.id
_entity.type
_entity.pdbx_description
1 polymer ?
#
loop_
_entity_poly.entity_id
_entity_poly.type
_entity_poly.pdbx_seq_one_letter_code
_entity_poly.pdbx_strand_id
1 'polypeptide(L)'
;MSNKCVEFSNPDNLPVESLTLSVTNAGVVQQIKALDPHWVEKREMTIYERPPSGCTIVLGAVDTWKACGESSGVCVRAAAEV
;
A
#
# COMPACT_ATOMS: atom_id res chain seq x y z
N MET A 1 0.14 -24.37 -18.28
CA MET A 1 -1.14 -24.08 -17.59
C MET A 1 -1.51 -22.65 -17.91
N SER A 2 -2.61 -22.41 -18.61
CA SER A 2 -3.06 -21.04 -18.92
C SER A 2 -3.60 -20.41 -17.63
N ASN A 3 -2.98 -19.32 -17.18
CA ASN A 3 -3.50 -18.48 -16.11
C ASN A 3 -4.81 -17.85 -16.60
N LYS A 4 -5.93 -18.55 -16.40
CA LYS A 4 -7.26 -17.97 -16.58
C LYS A 4 -7.50 -17.03 -15.39
N CYS A 5 -7.24 -15.74 -15.56
CA CYS A 5 -7.81 -14.74 -14.66
C CYS A 5 -9.33 -14.84 -14.78
N VAL A 6 -9.98 -15.28 -13.70
CA VAL A 6 -11.43 -15.30 -13.61
C VAL A 6 -11.84 -13.98 -12.97
N GLU A 7 -12.50 -13.11 -13.74
CA GLU A 7 -13.12 -11.91 -13.19
C GLU A 7 -14.31 -12.34 -12.33
N PHE A 8 -14.28 -11.99 -11.03
CA PHE A 8 -15.39 -12.23 -10.13
C PHE A 8 -16.39 -11.07 -10.25
N SER A 9 -17.64 -11.38 -10.57
CA SER A 9 -18.76 -10.44 -10.54
C SER A 9 -19.59 -10.67 -9.28
N ASN A 10 -19.97 -9.59 -8.59
CA ASN A 10 -20.81 -9.61 -7.40
C ASN A 10 -22.29 -9.40 -7.81
N PRO A 11 -23.08 -10.47 -8.06
CA PRO A 11 -24.43 -10.33 -8.60
C PRO A 11 -25.40 -9.67 -7.61
N ASP A 12 -25.15 -9.85 -6.32
CA ASP A 12 -26.03 -9.40 -5.24
C ASP A 12 -25.72 -7.97 -4.79
N ASN A 13 -24.71 -7.31 -5.41
CA ASN A 13 -24.24 -5.98 -5.04
C ASN A 13 -23.97 -5.82 -3.53
N LEU A 14 -23.50 -6.89 -2.90
CA LEU A 14 -23.15 -6.87 -1.49
C LEU A 14 -21.97 -5.92 -1.23
N PRO A 15 -21.95 -5.23 -0.07
CA PRO A 15 -20.78 -4.47 0.35
C PRO A 15 -19.55 -5.39 0.41
N VAL A 16 -18.38 -4.86 0.04
CA VAL A 16 -17.15 -5.65 -0.16
C VAL A 16 -16.71 -6.36 1.13
N GLU A 17 -17.02 -5.78 2.29
CA GLU A 17 -16.75 -6.33 3.61
C GLU A 17 -17.53 -7.62 3.88
N SER A 18 -18.70 -7.77 3.23
CA SER A 18 -19.58 -8.93 3.35
C SER A 18 -19.39 -9.93 2.20
N LEU A 19 -18.50 -9.63 1.24
CA LEU A 19 -18.30 -10.46 0.06
C LEU A 19 -17.30 -11.59 0.35
N THR A 20 -17.72 -12.82 0.07
CA THR A 20 -16.89 -14.03 0.16
C THR A 20 -16.84 -14.77 -1.17
N LEU A 21 -15.62 -15.06 -1.62
CA LEU A 21 -15.30 -15.82 -2.81
C LEU A 21 -15.18 -17.30 -2.45
N SER A 22 -15.85 -18.18 -3.19
CA SER A 22 -15.70 -19.62 -3.02
C SER A 22 -14.82 -20.21 -4.12
N VAL A 23 -13.67 -20.77 -3.76
CA VAL A 23 -12.77 -21.48 -4.68
C VAL A 23 -12.83 -22.97 -4.38
N THR A 24 -13.05 -23.80 -5.40
CA THR A 24 -13.05 -25.26 -5.25
C THR A 24 -11.79 -25.84 -5.87
N ASN A 25 -11.04 -26.63 -5.11
CA ASN A 25 -9.85 -27.33 -5.60
C ASN A 25 -9.78 -28.75 -5.03
N ALA A 26 -9.67 -29.76 -5.90
CA ALA A 26 -9.48 -31.18 -5.54
C ALA A 26 -10.46 -31.72 -4.47
N GLY A 27 -11.73 -31.28 -4.51
CA GLY A 27 -12.76 -31.71 -3.55
C GLY A 27 -12.83 -30.89 -2.26
N VAL A 28 -11.97 -29.88 -2.10
CA VAL A 28 -12.02 -28.91 -0.99
C VAL A 28 -12.64 -27.60 -1.49
N VAL A 29 -13.65 -27.12 -0.79
CA VAL A 29 -14.25 -25.79 -1.01
C VAL A 29 -13.67 -24.83 0.02
N GLN A 30 -12.98 -23.80 -0.45
CA GLN A 30 -12.43 -22.74 0.40
C GLN A 30 -13.22 -21.45 0.20
N GLN A 31 -13.63 -20.84 1.31
CA GLN A 31 -14.22 -19.51 1.31
C GLN A 31 -13.13 -18.48 1.66
N ILE A 32 -12.96 -17.49 0.79
CA ILE A 32 -11.96 -16.43 0.89
C ILE A 32 -12.70 -15.11 1.00
N LYS A 33 -12.36 -14.26 1.97
CA LYS A 33 -12.95 -12.93 2.05
C LYS A 33 -12.41 -12.06 0.92
N ALA A 34 -13.26 -11.21 0.34
CA ALA A 34 -12.83 -10.27 -0.69
C ALA A 34 -11.76 -9.29 -0.16
N LEU A 35 -11.90 -8.84 1.09
CA LEU A 35 -10.88 -8.10 1.83
C LEU A 35 -10.07 -9.05 2.71
N ASP A 36 -9.00 -9.65 2.16
CA ASP A 36 -8.02 -10.40 2.93
C ASP A 36 -6.66 -9.66 2.94
N PRO A 37 -6.01 -9.46 4.10
CA PRO A 37 -4.67 -8.88 4.19
C PRO A 37 -3.63 -9.59 3.31
N HIS A 38 -3.84 -10.87 3.00
CA HIS A 38 -2.98 -11.64 2.11
C HIS A 38 -2.93 -11.08 0.68
N TRP A 39 -4.03 -10.47 0.21
CA TRP A 39 -4.12 -9.88 -1.14
C TRP A 39 -3.63 -8.43 -1.20
N VAL A 40 -3.37 -7.80 -0.04
CA VAL A 40 -2.89 -6.43 -0.01
C VAL A 40 -1.48 -6.39 -0.56
N GLU A 41 -1.28 -5.59 -1.61
CA GLU A 41 0.04 -5.38 -2.19
C GLU A 41 0.97 -4.85 -1.11
N LYS A 42 2.16 -5.46 -0.98
CA LYS A 42 3.20 -5.03 -0.02
C LYS A 42 3.88 -3.76 -0.50
N ARG A 43 3.11 -2.68 -0.67
CA ARG A 43 3.64 -1.36 -1.00
C ARG A 43 4.23 -0.75 0.26
N GLU A 44 5.51 -0.43 0.20
CA GLU A 44 6.13 0.47 1.19
C GLU A 44 5.58 1.87 0.96
N MET A 45 4.79 2.38 1.90
CA MET A 45 4.27 3.74 1.84
C MET A 45 5.24 4.67 2.57
N THR A 46 5.77 5.67 1.85
CA THR A 46 6.57 6.73 2.47
C THR A 46 5.64 7.68 3.23
N ILE A 47 6.00 8.01 4.47
CA ILE A 47 5.26 8.98 5.28
C ILE A 47 5.52 10.38 4.72
N TYR A 48 4.45 11.12 4.41
CA TYR A 48 4.57 12.51 3.99
C TYR A 48 4.92 13.38 5.21
N GLU A 49 6.14 13.90 5.22
CA GLU A 49 6.59 14.85 6.24
C GLU A 49 6.28 16.29 5.82
N ARG A 50 6.12 17.19 6.80
CA ARG A 50 5.94 18.64 6.53
C ARG A 50 7.26 19.23 6.02
N PRO A 51 7.25 20.20 5.10
CA PRO A 51 8.49 20.84 4.65
C PRO A 51 9.26 21.48 5.81
N PRO A 52 10.61 21.47 5.74
CA PRO A 52 11.44 22.17 6.71
C PRO A 52 11.02 23.65 6.83
N SER A 53 10.80 24.12 8.05
CA SER A 53 10.42 25.51 8.34
C SER A 53 11.15 26.01 9.59
N GLY A 54 11.67 27.24 9.57
CA GLY A 54 12.44 27.82 10.68
C GLY A 54 13.59 28.73 10.22
N CYS A 55 14.28 29.38 11.16
CA CYS A 55 15.36 30.34 10.90
C CYS A 55 16.72 29.67 10.55
N THR A 56 16.89 28.39 10.88
CA THR A 56 18.10 27.61 10.61
C THR A 56 17.75 26.42 9.73
N ILE A 57 17.58 26.68 8.43
CA ILE A 57 17.38 25.63 7.43
C ILE A 57 18.76 25.18 6.96
N VAL A 58 19.05 23.88 7.12
CA VAL A 58 20.26 23.27 6.57
C VAL A 58 20.19 23.32 5.04
N LEU A 59 21.27 23.76 4.39
CA LEU A 59 21.37 23.78 2.93
C LEU A 59 21.03 22.40 2.35
N GLY A 60 20.12 22.36 1.38
CA GLY A 60 19.64 21.13 0.74
C GLY A 60 18.43 20.46 1.42
N ALA A 61 18.03 20.87 2.62
CA ALA A 61 16.90 20.23 3.34
C ALA A 61 15.57 20.32 2.57
N VAL A 62 15.31 21.43 1.88
CA VAL A 62 14.10 21.62 1.07
C VAL A 62 14.13 20.76 -0.19
N ASP A 63 15.28 20.64 -0.84
CA ASP A 63 15.43 19.84 -2.06
C ASP A 63 15.33 18.34 -1.74
N THR A 64 15.92 17.89 -0.62
CA THR A 64 15.75 16.52 -0.12
C THR A 64 14.30 16.22 0.25
N TRP A 65 13.58 17.16 0.86
CA TRP A 65 12.15 17.01 1.17
C TRP A 65 11.30 16.87 -0.10
N LYS A 66 11.53 17.71 -1.12
CA LYS A 66 10.84 17.60 -2.42
C LYS A 66 11.13 16.26 -3.09
N ALA A 67 12.39 15.85 -3.11
CA ALA A 67 12.79 14.56 -3.69
C ALA A 67 12.15 13.35 -2.98
N CYS A 68 11.95 13.41 -1.65
CA CYS A 68 11.24 12.37 -0.88
C CYS A 68 9.73 12.36 -1.15
N GLY A 69 9.14 13.51 -1.53
CA GLY A 69 7.74 13.57 -1.99
C GLY A 69 7.54 13.05 -3.42
N GLU A 70 8.58 13.11 -4.26
CA GLU A 70 8.54 12.71 -5.67
C GLU A 70 8.98 11.26 -5.90
N SER A 71 9.74 10.67 -4.98
CA SER A 71 10.25 9.29 -5.08
C SER A 71 9.80 8.45 -3.88
N SER A 72 9.26 7.26 -4.16
CA SER A 72 8.89 6.24 -3.16
C SER A 72 10.13 5.61 -2.47
N GLY A 73 11.03 6.44 -1.94
CA GLY A 73 12.31 6.05 -1.37
C GLY A 73 12.52 6.60 0.04
N VAL A 74 13.11 5.77 0.90
CA VAL A 74 13.32 5.96 2.34
C VAL A 74 13.93 7.33 2.70
N CYS A 75 13.17 8.14 3.44
CA CYS A 75 13.64 9.35 4.10
C CYS A 75 14.51 8.98 5.33
N VAL A 76 15.84 9.11 5.24
CA VAL A 76 16.73 9.00 6.41
C VAL A 76 16.64 10.33 7.17
N ARG A 77 16.11 10.29 8.40
CA ARG A 77 16.20 11.42 9.32
C ARG A 77 17.68 11.74 9.55
N ALA A 78 18.13 12.89 9.07
CA ALA A 78 19.31 13.54 9.63
C ALA A 78 18.91 14.08 11.01
N ALA A 79 18.91 13.19 12.01
CA ALA A 79 18.86 13.61 13.40
C ALA A 79 20.16 14.36 13.68
N ALA A 80 20.09 15.69 13.71
CA ALA A 80 21.10 16.49 14.37
C ALA A 80 20.93 16.30 15.88
N GLU A 81 21.61 15.30 16.44
CA GLU A 81 21.88 15.27 17.88
C GLU A 81 22.98 16.30 18.19
N VAL A 82 22.74 17.06 19.27
CA VAL A 82 23.62 18.09 19.85
C VAL A 82 24.71 17.43 20.68
#